data_AF-A0A0R3RL37-F1
#
_entry.id   AF-A0A0R3RL37-F1
#
_cell.length_a   1.000
_cell.length_b   1.000
_cell.length_c   1.000
_cell.angle_alpha   90.00
_cell.angle_beta   90.00
_cell.angle_gamma   90.00
#
_symmetry.space_group_name_H-M   'P 1'
#
loop_
_entity.id
_entity.type
_entity.pdbx_description
1 polymer ?
#
loop_
_entity_poly.entity_id
_entity_poly.type
_entity_poly.pdbx_seq_one_letter_code
_entity_poly.pdbx_strand_id
1 'polypeptide(L)'
;MDDDNNRMLDFEEFQKGLRDFGVNLTGEEIVEVFKKFDKNSSGSIDFDEFLVTVRPPMSKARLSLIDAAFKKLDKTGDGIITVDDMKGVYHAERHPKYISGEKTREDIFNQFLSNFEMEGHIDGKVTKEEFLNYYCGVSASIDNDTYFDLMMRNAWKL
;
A
#
# COMPACT_ATOMS: atom_id res chain seq x y z
N MET A 1 -13.43 1.87 22.77
CA MET A 1 -12.08 2.08 22.21
C MET A 1 -12.11 3.43 21.55
N ASP A 2 -13.01 3.66 20.57
CA ASP A 2 -13.51 4.99 20.20
C ASP A 2 -14.75 5.28 21.06
N ASP A 3 -14.64 6.20 22.02
CA ASP A 3 -15.67 6.47 23.03
C ASP A 3 -16.53 7.69 22.66
N ASP A 4 -15.99 8.62 21.87
CA ASP A 4 -16.72 9.79 21.34
C ASP A 4 -17.34 9.55 19.95
N ASN A 5 -17.05 8.40 19.33
CA ASN A 5 -17.52 7.94 18.03
C ASN A 5 -17.12 8.88 16.87
N ASN A 6 -15.94 9.51 16.98
CA ASN A 6 -15.39 10.40 15.97
C ASN A 6 -14.63 9.66 14.85
N ARG A 7 -14.51 8.32 14.93
CA ARG A 7 -13.75 7.43 14.01
C ARG A 7 -12.23 7.62 14.04
N MET A 8 -11.74 8.31 15.04
CA MET A 8 -10.34 8.50 15.36
C MET A 8 -10.14 7.96 16.78
N LEU A 9 -8.89 7.66 17.13
CA LEU A 9 -8.52 7.27 18.48
C LEU A 9 -7.53 8.30 18.98
N ASP A 10 -7.95 9.15 19.92
CA ASP A 10 -7.01 10.00 20.61
C ASP A 10 -6.10 9.19 21.55
N PHE A 11 -5.11 9.86 22.15
CA PHE A 11 -4.16 9.18 23.04
C PHE A 11 -4.83 8.55 24.27
N GLU A 12 -5.85 9.20 24.83
CA GLU A 12 -6.54 8.74 26.04
C GLU A 12 -7.42 7.52 25.72
N GLU A 13 -8.15 7.58 24.61
CA GLU A 13 -8.96 6.51 24.04
C GLU A 13 -8.12 5.28 23.66
N PHE A 14 -6.98 5.50 23.00
CA PHE A 14 -6.03 4.45 22.66
C PHE A 14 -5.45 3.79 23.91
N GLN A 15 -5.01 4.58 24.90
CA GLN A 15 -4.47 4.07 26.16
C GLN A 15 -5.52 3.26 26.94
N LYS A 16 -6.75 3.76 27.02
CA LYS A 16 -7.86 3.06 27.67
C LYS A 16 -8.16 1.75 26.96
N GLY A 17 -8.23 1.78 25.62
CA GLY A 17 -8.43 0.61 24.79
C GLY A 17 -7.41 -0.49 25.06
N LEU A 18 -6.12 -0.17 25.06
CA LEU A 18 -5.06 -1.16 25.35
C LEU A 18 -5.25 -1.83 26.71
N ARG A 19 -5.66 -1.08 27.74
CA ARG A 19 -5.95 -1.64 29.07
C ARG A 19 -7.19 -2.54 29.07
N ASP A 20 -8.25 -2.13 28.39
CA ASP A 20 -9.50 -2.89 28.29
C ASP A 20 -9.29 -4.23 27.57
N PHE A 21 -8.38 -4.28 26.59
CA PHE A 21 -7.98 -5.51 25.89
C PHE A 21 -6.89 -6.31 26.62
N GLY A 22 -6.49 -5.90 27.83
CA GLY A 22 -5.52 -6.62 28.66
C GLY A 22 -4.07 -6.52 28.20
N VAL A 23 -3.75 -5.54 27.35
CA VAL A 23 -2.38 -5.25 26.90
C VAL A 23 -1.69 -4.37 27.94
N ASN A 24 -0.88 -5.00 28.80
CA ASN A 24 -0.14 -4.31 29.85
C ASN A 24 1.17 -3.72 29.31
N LEU A 25 1.14 -2.45 28.91
CA LEU A 25 2.30 -1.65 28.51
C LEU A 25 2.55 -0.54 29.54
N THR A 26 3.81 -0.15 29.68
CA THR A 26 4.22 1.03 30.46
C THR A 26 3.79 2.33 29.76
N GLY A 27 3.73 3.44 30.50
CA GLY A 27 3.37 4.73 29.91
C GLY A 27 4.29 5.14 28.76
N GLU A 28 5.58 4.83 28.84
CA GLU A 28 6.56 5.10 27.79
C GLU A 28 6.32 4.22 26.55
N GLU A 29 6.06 2.92 26.73
CA GLU A 29 5.73 2.01 25.63
C GLU A 29 4.43 2.41 24.92
N ILE A 30 3.42 2.89 25.64
CA ILE A 30 2.17 3.36 25.03
C ILE A 30 2.43 4.58 24.14
N VAL A 31 3.29 5.50 24.57
CA VAL A 31 3.68 6.66 23.75
C VAL A 31 4.44 6.23 22.50
N GLU A 32 5.35 5.27 22.62
CA GLU A 32 6.08 4.74 21.45
C GLU A 32 5.16 4.04 20.47
N VAL A 33 4.23 3.21 20.96
CA VAL A 33 3.24 2.54 20.12
C VAL A 33 2.33 3.57 19.47
N PHE A 34 1.81 4.55 20.21
CA PHE A 34 0.95 5.59 19.65
C PHE A 34 1.63 6.34 18.51
N LYS A 35 2.89 6.78 18.69
CA LYS A 35 3.68 7.43 17.62
C LYS A 35 3.94 6.52 16.41
N LYS A 36 3.92 5.22 16.59
CA LYS A 36 4.09 4.26 15.48
C LYS A 36 2.82 4.16 14.63
N PHE A 37 1.66 4.32 15.27
CA PHE A 37 0.34 4.30 14.65
C PHE A 37 0.00 5.66 14.01
N ASP A 38 0.23 6.78 14.70
CA ASP A 38 0.00 8.16 14.22
C ASP A 38 1.09 8.56 13.21
N LYS A 39 0.91 8.17 11.94
CA LYS A 39 1.90 8.36 10.86
C LYS A 39 1.97 9.81 10.42
N ASN A 40 0.82 10.47 10.37
CA ASN A 40 0.72 11.86 9.97
C ASN A 40 1.03 12.84 11.11
N SER A 41 1.29 12.35 12.33
CA SER A 41 1.54 13.16 13.53
C SER A 41 0.40 14.13 13.84
N SER A 42 -0.84 13.71 13.57
CA SER A 42 -2.05 14.50 13.84
C SER A 42 -2.40 14.56 15.33
N GLY A 43 -1.82 13.68 16.15
CA GLY A 43 -2.16 13.53 17.56
C GLY A 43 -3.36 12.61 17.80
N SER A 44 -3.86 11.96 16.76
CA SER A 44 -4.96 10.99 16.78
C SER A 44 -4.66 9.89 15.77
N ILE A 45 -5.05 8.66 16.05
CA ILE A 45 -4.91 7.54 15.11
C ILE A 45 -6.22 7.42 14.35
N ASP A 46 -6.22 7.69 13.06
CA ASP A 46 -7.41 7.44 12.25
C ASP A 46 -7.59 5.93 11.96
N PHE A 47 -8.77 5.58 11.47
CA PHE A 47 -9.11 4.18 11.19
C PHE A 47 -8.18 3.52 10.16
N ASP A 48 -7.72 4.26 9.16
CA ASP A 48 -6.82 3.74 8.12
C ASP A 48 -5.42 3.53 8.70
N GLU A 49 -4.92 4.46 9.50
CA GLU A 49 -3.65 4.34 10.24
C GLU A 49 -3.65 3.12 11.19
N PHE A 50 -4.78 2.90 11.87
CA PHE A 50 -4.96 1.74 12.74
C PHE A 50 -4.93 0.43 11.94
N LEU A 51 -5.67 0.34 10.84
CA LEU A 51 -5.73 -0.87 10.01
C LEU A 51 -4.39 -1.21 9.37
N VAL A 52 -3.65 -0.20 8.89
CA VAL A 52 -2.31 -0.38 8.32
C VAL A 52 -1.36 -0.96 9.37
N THR A 53 -1.42 -0.47 10.60
CA THR A 53 -0.47 -0.83 11.64
C THR A 53 -0.78 -2.19 12.31
N VAL A 54 -2.05 -2.57 12.45
CA VAL A 54 -2.46 -3.87 13.02
C VAL A 54 -2.31 -5.02 12.04
N ARG A 55 -2.18 -4.73 10.73
CA ARG A 55 -2.05 -5.76 9.70
C ARG A 55 -0.83 -6.65 9.98
N PRO A 56 -0.97 -7.98 9.95
CA PRO A 56 0.14 -8.89 10.23
C PRO A 56 1.27 -8.69 9.21
N PRO A 57 2.54 -8.83 9.64
CA PRO A 57 3.68 -8.66 8.74
C PRO A 57 3.60 -9.67 7.60
N MET A 58 3.74 -9.17 6.38
CA MET A 58 3.67 -9.99 5.19
C MET A 58 4.77 -11.07 5.19
N SER A 59 4.44 -12.28 4.73
CA SER A 59 5.42 -13.37 4.64
C SER A 59 6.58 -13.01 3.70
N LYS A 60 7.79 -13.47 4.03
CA LYS A 60 8.99 -13.21 3.21
C LYS A 60 8.81 -13.66 1.76
N ALA A 61 8.03 -14.71 1.52
CA ALA A 61 7.72 -15.21 0.18
C ALA A 61 6.92 -14.16 -0.62
N ARG A 62 5.82 -13.63 -0.07
CA ARG A 62 5.02 -12.58 -0.73
C ARG A 62 5.84 -11.31 -0.97
N LEU A 63 6.64 -10.89 0.02
CA LEU A 63 7.56 -9.75 -0.13
C LEU A 63 8.55 -9.95 -1.29
N SER A 64 9.10 -11.16 -1.43
CA SER A 64 10.04 -11.47 -2.53
C SER A 64 9.40 -11.40 -3.92
N LEU A 65 8.11 -11.75 -4.04
CA LEU A 65 7.36 -11.66 -5.28
C LEU A 65 7.04 -10.21 -5.65
N ILE A 66 6.66 -9.40 -4.66
CA ILE A 66 6.41 -7.97 -4.86
C ILE A 66 7.71 -7.27 -5.26
N ASP A 67 8.84 -7.59 -4.61
CA ASP A 67 10.15 -7.05 -4.97
C ASP A 67 10.57 -7.47 -6.39
N ALA A 68 10.31 -8.72 -6.79
CA ALA A 68 10.57 -9.18 -8.15
C ALA A 68 9.68 -8.48 -9.19
N ALA A 69 8.41 -8.25 -8.88
CA ALA A 69 7.49 -7.49 -9.74
C ALA A 69 7.95 -6.03 -9.88
N PHE A 70 8.30 -5.38 -8.78
CA PHE A 70 8.80 -4.00 -8.78
C PHE A 70 10.05 -3.85 -9.64
N LYS A 71 11.07 -4.69 -9.40
CA LYS A 71 12.31 -4.71 -10.21
C LYS A 71 12.08 -5.01 -11.68
N LYS A 72 11.02 -5.73 -12.01
CA LYS A 72 10.69 -6.01 -13.41
C LYS A 72 10.15 -4.76 -14.11
N LEU A 73 9.41 -3.93 -13.38
CA LEU A 73 8.82 -2.69 -13.87
C LEU A 73 9.85 -1.58 -13.92
N ASP A 74 10.60 -1.34 -12.86
CA ASP A 74 11.68 -0.36 -12.76
C ASP A 74 12.82 -0.71 -13.74
N LYS A 75 12.78 -0.15 -14.96
CA LYS A 75 13.75 -0.41 -16.02
C LYS A 75 14.97 0.47 -15.90
N THR A 76 14.77 1.70 -15.42
CA THR A 76 15.85 2.66 -15.14
C THR A 76 16.71 2.19 -13.96
N GLY A 77 16.12 1.44 -13.02
CA GLY A 77 16.77 0.97 -11.80
C GLY A 77 16.97 2.09 -10.77
N ASP A 78 16.23 3.18 -10.88
CA ASP A 78 16.33 4.34 -9.99
C ASP A 78 15.45 4.20 -8.73
N GLY A 79 14.71 3.09 -8.62
CA GLY A 79 13.84 2.80 -7.48
C GLY A 79 12.46 3.45 -7.58
N ILE A 80 12.10 4.00 -8.74
CA ILE A 80 10.82 4.67 -8.99
C ILE A 80 10.26 4.18 -10.32
N ILE A 81 9.02 3.69 -10.34
CA ILE A 81 8.37 3.30 -11.59
C ILE A 81 7.70 4.53 -12.21
N THR A 82 8.10 4.85 -13.45
CA THR A 82 7.57 5.98 -14.20
C THR A 82 6.86 5.54 -15.48
N VAL A 83 6.22 6.48 -16.17
CA VAL A 83 5.65 6.25 -17.50
C VAL A 83 6.71 5.74 -18.50
N ASP A 84 7.96 6.17 -18.36
CA ASP A 84 9.04 5.74 -19.25
C ASP A 84 9.40 4.26 -19.06
N ASP A 85 9.35 3.77 -17.82
CA ASP A 85 9.53 2.35 -17.50
C ASP A 85 8.41 1.48 -18.10
N MET A 86 7.19 2.01 -18.08
CA MET A 86 5.99 1.31 -18.56
C MET A 86 5.96 1.13 -20.08
N LYS A 87 6.58 2.05 -20.85
CA LYS A 87 6.63 2.00 -22.33
C LYS A 87 7.20 0.68 -22.87
N GLY A 88 8.08 0.01 -22.10
CA GLY A 88 8.70 -1.26 -22.49
C GLY A 88 8.01 -2.53 -21.97
N VAL A 89 7.04 -2.39 -21.06
CA VAL A 89 6.40 -3.54 -20.38
C VAL A 89 4.95 -3.71 -20.79
N TYR A 90 4.23 -2.62 -21.07
CA TYR A 90 2.80 -2.64 -21.34
C TYR A 90 2.45 -2.00 -22.70
N HIS A 91 1.69 -2.74 -23.51
CA HIS A 91 1.24 -2.29 -24.82
C HIS A 91 -0.09 -1.53 -24.72
N ALA A 92 0.00 -0.24 -24.41
CA ALA A 92 -1.17 0.64 -24.34
C ALA A 92 -1.96 0.72 -25.66
N GLU A 93 -1.34 0.37 -26.79
CA GLU A 93 -1.96 0.39 -28.12
C GLU A 93 -3.13 -0.59 -28.26
N ARG A 94 -3.16 -1.62 -27.41
CA ARG A 94 -4.24 -2.61 -27.39
C ARG A 94 -5.42 -2.19 -26.50
N HIS A 95 -5.30 -1.07 -25.79
CA HIS A 95 -6.34 -0.60 -24.89
C HIS A 95 -7.51 0.00 -25.70
N PRO A 96 -8.79 -0.37 -25.42
CA PRO A 96 -9.93 0.10 -26.19
C PRO A 96 -10.02 1.63 -26.32
N LYS A 97 -9.66 2.36 -25.24
CA LYS A 97 -9.67 3.83 -25.23
C LYS A 97 -8.53 4.47 -26.03
N TYR A 98 -7.43 3.74 -26.26
CA TYR A 98 -6.39 4.18 -27.20
C TYR A 98 -6.88 4.02 -28.63
N ILE A 99 -7.47 2.85 -28.93
CA ILE A 99 -7.99 2.50 -30.26
C ILE A 99 -9.11 3.46 -30.68
N SER A 100 -9.98 3.86 -29.75
CA SER A 100 -11.04 4.84 -30.01
C SER A 100 -10.54 6.29 -30.14
N GLY A 101 -9.28 6.57 -29.80
CA GLY A 101 -8.70 7.92 -29.75
C GLY A 101 -9.15 8.76 -28.54
N GLU A 102 -9.87 8.17 -27.57
CA GLU A 102 -10.32 8.88 -26.36
C GLU A 102 -9.17 9.20 -25.41
N LYS A 103 -8.15 8.34 -25.37
CA LYS A 103 -7.00 8.48 -24.47
C LYS A 103 -5.69 8.32 -25.21
N THR A 104 -4.70 9.14 -24.84
CA THR A 104 -3.32 8.95 -25.30
C THR A 104 -2.66 7.76 -24.60
N ARG A 105 -1.49 7.36 -25.11
CA ARG A 105 -0.65 6.34 -24.46
C ARG A 105 -0.27 6.76 -23.03
N GLU A 106 0.07 8.03 -22.85
CA GLU A 106 0.47 8.61 -21.56
C GLU A 106 -0.70 8.61 -20.57
N ASP A 107 -1.92 8.96 -21.00
CA ASP A 107 -3.11 8.93 -20.14
C ASP A 107 -3.41 7.52 -19.61
N ILE A 108 -3.17 6.49 -20.42
CA ILE A 108 -3.38 5.10 -20.03
C ILE A 108 -2.32 4.66 -19.01
N PHE A 109 -1.06 5.04 -19.22
CA PHE A 109 0.00 4.73 -18.27
C PHE A 109 -0.18 5.47 -16.95
N ASN A 110 -0.49 6.76 -16.98
CA ASN A 110 -0.77 7.54 -15.77
C ASN A 110 -1.96 6.96 -15.00
N GLN A 111 -3.04 6.59 -15.69
CA GLN A 111 -4.18 5.93 -15.04
C GLN A 111 -3.80 4.56 -14.44
N PHE A 112 -2.87 3.85 -15.07
CA PHE A 112 -2.39 2.58 -14.53
C PHE A 112 -1.57 2.81 -13.26
N LEU A 113 -0.60 3.73 -13.30
CA LEU A 113 0.27 4.08 -12.18
C LEU A 113 -0.50 4.65 -10.99
N SER A 114 -1.55 5.45 -11.25
CA SER A 114 -2.38 6.02 -10.20
C SER A 114 -3.08 4.98 -9.32
N ASN A 115 -3.21 3.73 -9.78
CA ASN A 115 -3.76 2.66 -8.93
C ASN A 115 -2.81 2.29 -7.78
N PHE A 116 -1.50 2.51 -7.93
CA PHE A 116 -0.51 2.22 -6.91
C PHE A 116 -0.23 3.42 -5.99
N GLU A 117 -0.57 4.64 -6.43
CA GLU A 117 -0.39 5.90 -5.67
C GLU A 117 -1.56 6.19 -4.70
N MET A 118 -2.56 5.30 -4.58
CA MET A 118 -3.79 5.56 -3.83
C MET A 118 -3.57 5.87 -2.33
N GLU A 119 -2.52 5.34 -1.72
CA GLU A 119 -2.19 5.54 -0.30
C GLU A 119 -0.99 6.50 -0.11
N GLY A 120 -0.55 7.19 -1.16
CA GLY A 120 0.68 7.98 -1.19
C GLY A 120 0.54 9.33 -1.90
N HIS A 121 1.62 9.76 -2.55
CA HIS A 121 1.63 11.00 -3.32
C HIS A 121 1.21 10.72 -4.76
N ILE A 122 0.19 11.42 -5.25
CA ILE A 122 -0.24 11.30 -6.64
C ILE A 122 0.61 12.28 -7.47
N ASP A 123 1.78 11.83 -7.92
CA ASP A 123 2.72 12.61 -8.74
C ASP A 123 3.05 11.95 -10.10
N GLY A 124 2.38 10.83 -10.41
CA GLY A 124 2.60 10.02 -11.61
C GLY A 124 3.82 9.12 -11.52
N LYS A 125 4.37 8.93 -10.31
CA LYS A 125 5.52 8.09 -10.04
C LYS A 125 5.18 7.15 -8.90
N VAL A 126 5.60 5.89 -9.04
CA VAL A 126 5.32 4.87 -8.04
C VAL A 126 6.61 4.48 -7.35
N THR A 127 6.75 4.87 -6.09
CA THR A 127 7.87 4.45 -5.25
C THR A 127 7.71 2.98 -4.83
N LYS A 128 8.81 2.38 -4.38
CA LYS A 128 8.78 1.03 -3.81
C LYS A 128 7.83 0.93 -2.61
N GLU A 129 7.75 1.98 -1.81
CA GLU A 129 6.87 2.03 -0.64
C GLU A 129 5.39 2.03 -1.05
N GLU A 130 5.00 2.87 -2.01
CA GLU A 130 3.62 2.91 -2.55
C GLU A 130 3.22 1.58 -3.19
N PHE A 131 4.11 0.99 -3.99
CA PHE A 131 3.88 -0.32 -4.59
C PHE A 131 3.71 -1.42 -3.53
N LEU A 132 4.51 -1.38 -2.47
CA LEU A 132 4.42 -2.32 -1.36
C LEU A 132 3.12 -2.13 -0.58
N ASN A 133 2.73 -0.88 -0.29
CA ASN A 133 1.51 -0.55 0.45
C ASN A 133 0.26 -1.02 -0.30
N TYR A 134 0.19 -0.76 -1.61
CA TYR A 134 -0.85 -1.31 -2.48
C TYR A 134 -0.98 -2.83 -2.35
N TYR A 135 0.15 -3.56 -2.51
CA TYR A 135 0.15 -5.01 -2.39
C TYR A 135 -0.05 -5.52 -0.97
N CYS A 136 0.23 -4.70 0.04
CA CYS A 136 -0.10 -4.98 1.43
C CYS A 136 -1.63 -5.06 1.61
N GLY A 137 -2.37 -4.11 1.01
CA GLY A 137 -3.83 -4.13 0.99
C GLY A 137 -4.39 -5.36 0.27
N VAL A 138 -3.91 -5.63 -0.94
CA VAL A 138 -4.31 -6.82 -1.71
C VAL A 138 -3.97 -8.11 -0.96
N SER A 139 -2.76 -8.20 -0.39
CA SER A 139 -2.32 -9.35 0.40
C SER A 139 -3.20 -9.60 1.62
N ALA A 140 -3.66 -8.54 2.31
CA ALA A 140 -4.53 -8.66 3.47
C ALA A 140 -5.91 -9.23 3.13
N SER A 141 -6.36 -9.07 1.88
CA SER A 141 -7.61 -9.69 1.37
C SER A 141 -7.45 -11.12 0.86
N ILE A 142 -6.23 -11.68 0.89
CA ILE A 142 -5.92 -13.01 0.36
C ILE A 142 -5.34 -13.89 1.46
N ASP A 143 -6.12 -14.88 1.90
CA ASP A 143 -5.74 -15.79 2.97
C ASP A 143 -4.65 -16.80 2.56
N ASN A 144 -4.61 -17.21 1.28
CA ASN A 144 -3.73 -18.28 0.82
C ASN A 144 -2.50 -17.76 0.05
N ASP A 145 -1.30 -18.02 0.57
CA ASP A 145 -0.01 -17.65 -0.05
C ASP A 145 0.16 -18.21 -1.46
N THR A 146 -0.35 -19.41 -1.74
CA THR A 146 -0.28 -20.04 -3.07
C THR A 146 -1.11 -19.26 -4.09
N TYR A 147 -2.28 -18.78 -3.66
CA TYR A 147 -3.13 -17.98 -4.53
C TYR A 147 -2.52 -16.61 -4.78
N PHE A 148 -1.94 -15.98 -3.75
CA PHE A 148 -1.20 -14.73 -3.92
C PHE A 148 -0.02 -14.89 -4.89
N ASP A 149 0.77 -15.97 -4.75
CA ASP A 149 1.89 -16.28 -5.66
C ASP A 149 1.40 -16.44 -7.10
N LEU A 150 0.38 -17.26 -7.32
CA LEU A 150 -0.19 -17.48 -8.65
C LEU A 150 -0.73 -16.17 -9.27
N MET A 151 -1.40 -15.34 -8.46
CA MET A 151 -1.92 -14.04 -8.89
C MET A 151 -0.78 -13.10 -9.30
N MET A 152 0.27 -12.98 -8.48
CA MET A 152 1.44 -12.15 -8.78
C MET A 152 2.18 -12.60 -10.03
N ARG A 153 2.43 -13.91 -10.17
CA ARG A 153 3.08 -14.47 -11.37
C ARG A 153 2.27 -14.25 -12.62
N ASN A 154 0.94 -14.41 -12.55
CA ASN A 154 0.08 -14.20 -13.70
C ASN A 154 -0.05 -12.73 -14.09
N ALA A 155 -0.16 -11.83 -13.10
CA ALA A 155 -0.27 -10.39 -13.30
C ALA A 155 1.01 -9.83 -13.92
N TRP A 156 2.17 -10.18 -13.35
CA TRP A 156 3.45 -9.59 -13.74
C TRP A 156 4.29 -10.46 -14.67
N LYS A 157 3.80 -11.65 -15.06
CA LYS A 157 4.54 -12.63 -15.88
C LYS A 157 5.92 -12.97 -15.30
N LEU A 158 5.96 -13.28 -14.01
CA LEU A 158 7.17 -13.70 -13.28
C LEU A 158 7.49 -15.18 -13.52
#